data_AF-D1PAW1-F1
#
_entry.id   AF-D1PAW1-F1
#
_cell.length_a   1.000
_cell.length_b   1.000
_cell.length_c   1.000
_cell.angle_alpha   90.00
_cell.angle_beta   90.00
_cell.angle_gamma   90.00
#
_symmetry.space_group_name_H-M   'P 1'
#
loop_
_entity.id
_entity.type
_entity.pdbx_description
1 polymer ?
#
loop_
_entity_poly.entity_id
_entity_poly.type
_entity_poly.pdbx_seq_one_letter_code
_entity_poly.pdbx_strand_id
1 'polypeptide(L)' 'MAIQVSYNPKKSTETWERESTALIKLSKVLDCKRLIILTYELEEEIVVKDKKIEVIPVWKWLLDL' A
#
# COMPACT_ATOMS: atom_id res chain seq x y z
N MET A 1 -9.19 8.02 1.24
CA MET A 1 -7.84 7.42 1.37
C MET A 1 -8.04 5.94 1.64
N ALA A 2 -7.23 5.06 1.06
CA ALA A 2 -7.25 3.63 1.36
C ALA A 2 -5.89 3.20 1.92
N ILE A 3 -5.92 2.47 3.03
CA ILE A 3 -4.71 2.01 3.73
C ILE A 3 -4.79 0.50 3.89
N GLN A 4 -3.72 -0.19 3.50
CA GLN A 4 -3.47 -1.58 3.83
C GLN A 4 -2.23 -1.64 4.74
N VAL A 5 -2.16 -2.61 5.65
CA VAL A 5 -1.07 -2.73 6.62
C VAL A 5 -0.51 -4.14 6.57
N SER A 6 0.80 -4.27 6.39
CA SER A 6 1.50 -5.56 6.34
C SER A 6 2.88 -5.45 6.96
N TYR A 7 3.23 -6.36 7.86
CA TYR A 7 4.54 -6.35 8.51
C TYR A 7 5.68 -6.51 7.48
N ASN A 8 5.52 -7.45 6.55
CA ASN A 8 6.44 -7.66 5.44
C ASN A 8 5.64 -8.04 4.17
N PRO A 9 5.17 -7.06 3.39
CA PRO A 9 4.37 -7.32 2.19
C PRO A 9 5.17 -8.03 1.08
N LYS A 10 6.51 -8.01 1.15
CA LYS A 10 7.41 -8.71 0.24
C LYS A 10 7.83 -10.11 0.73
N LYS A 11 7.22 -10.64 1.80
CA LYS A 11 7.51 -11.99 2.32
C LYS A 11 7.33 -13.07 1.25
N SER A 12 6.35 -12.92 0.37
CA SER A 12 6.17 -13.74 -0.84
C SER A 12 5.50 -12.94 -1.94
N THR A 13 5.76 -13.30 -3.20
CA THR A 13 5.13 -12.67 -4.37
C THR A 13 3.60 -12.79 -4.31
N GLU A 14 3.07 -13.91 -3.80
CA GLU A 14 1.62 -14.12 -3.64
C GLU A 14 1.01 -13.15 -2.61
N THR A 15 1.69 -12.91 -1.48
CA THR A 15 1.23 -11.97 -0.45
C THR A 15 1.15 -10.57 -1.03
N TRP A 16 2.19 -10.16 -1.76
CA TRP A 16 2.28 -8.88 -2.44
C TRP A 16 1.16 -8.67 -3.47
N GLU A 17 0.94 -9.65 -4.34
CA GLU A 17 -0.08 -9.58 -5.38
C GLU A 17 -1.48 -9.49 -4.79
N ARG A 18 -1.75 -10.23 -3.71
CA ARG A 18 -3.04 -10.21 -3.02
C ARG A 18 -3.33 -8.86 -2.37
N GLU A 19 -2.37 -8.31 -1.64
CA GLU A 19 -2.52 -7.05 -0.90
C GLU A 19 -2.66 -5.86 -1.86
N SER A 20 -1.78 -5.77 -2.87
CA SER A 20 -1.84 -4.71 -3.88
C SER A 20 -3.13 -4.80 -4.73
N THR A 21 -3.55 -6.00 -5.14
CA THR A 21 -4.77 -6.16 -5.94
C THR A 21 -6.04 -5.78 -5.18
N ALA A 22 -6.12 -6.13 -3.88
CA ALA A 22 -7.26 -5.75 -3.05
C ALA A 22 -7.37 -4.22 -2.90
N LEU A 23 -6.23 -3.55 -2.67
CA LEU A 23 -6.16 -2.09 -2.56
C LEU A 23 -6.57 -1.39 -3.87
N ILE A 24 -6.12 -1.92 -5.01
CA ILE A 24 -6.53 -1.42 -6.33
C ILE A 24 -8.02 -1.61 -6.56
N LYS A 25 -8.59 -2.77 -6.26
CA LYS A 25 -10.04 -3.02 -6.39
C LYS A 25 -10.84 -2.03 -5.54
N LEU A 26 -10.42 -1.82 -4.29
CA LEU A 26 -11.05 -0.85 -3.39
C LEU A 26 -11.02 0.57 -3.98
N SER A 27 -9.89 1.00 -4.55
CA SER A 27 -9.73 2.31 -5.18
C SER A 27 -10.56 2.54 -6.45
N LYS A 28 -11.08 1.47 -7.06
CA LYS A 28 -11.99 1.56 -8.21
C LYS A 28 -13.44 1.69 -7.77
N VAL A 29 -13.78 1.14 -6.61
CA VAL A 29 -15.14 1.20 -6.04
C VAL A 29 -15.34 2.52 -5.29
N LEU A 30 -14.34 2.94 -4.52
CA LEU A 30 -14.32 4.18 -3.78
C LEU A 30 -13.31 5.11 -4.45
N ASP A 31 -13.68 6.36 -4.74
CA ASP A 31 -12.80 7.36 -5.38
C ASP A 31 -11.64 7.79 -4.45
N CYS A 32 -10.69 6.86 -4.26
CA CYS A 32 -9.56 7.01 -3.37
C CYS A 32 -8.42 7.71 -4.11
N LYS A 33 -8.16 8.96 -3.74
CA LYS A 33 -7.07 9.77 -4.30
C LYS A 33 -5.67 9.35 -3.84
N ARG A 34 -5.57 8.60 -2.73
CA ARG A 34 -4.32 8.16 -2.11
C ARG A 34 -4.42 6.71 -1.64
N LEU A 35 -3.44 5.90 -2.03
CA LEU A 35 -3.34 4.47 -1.72
C LEU A 35 -2.02 4.23 -0.98
N ILE A 36 -2.10 3.63 0.21
CA ILE A 36 -0.95 3.45 1.08
C ILE A 36 -0.87 1.99 1.53
N ILE A 37 0.33 1.43 1.51
CA ILE A 37 0.69 0.18 2.20
C ILE A 37 1.64 0.55 3.34
N LEU A 38 1.17 0.42 4.58
CA LEU A 38 2.00 0.62 5.76
C LEU A 38 2.78 -0.63 6.09
N THR A 39 4.08 -0.48 6.30
CA THR A 39 5.00 -1.59 6.57
C THR A 39 5.84 -1.38 7.81
N TYR A 40 6.60 -2.40 8.21
CA TYR A 40 7.54 -2.25 9.30
C TYR A 40 8.72 -1.32 8.93
N GLU A 41 9.36 -1.56 7.78
CA GLU A 41 10.57 -0.84 7.36
C GLU A 41 10.68 -0.53 5.86
N LEU A 42 9.79 -1.08 5.01
CA LEU A 42 9.86 -0.85 3.57
C LEU A 42 9.32 0.54 3.21
N GLU A 43 10.06 1.19 2.32
CA GLU A 43 9.71 2.49 1.77
C GLU A 43 9.99 2.50 0.28
N GLU A 44 8.93 2.66 -0.51
CA GLU A 44 9.01 2.69 -1.95
C GLU A 44 7.71 3.24 -2.54
N GLU A 45 7.79 3.57 -3.82
CA GLU A 45 6.63 3.90 -4.63
C GLU A 45 6.48 2.88 -5.73
N ILE A 46 5.29 2.29 -5.84
CA ILE A 46 5.00 1.28 -6.85
C ILE A 46 3.85 1.74 -7.72
N VAL A 47 3.85 1.31 -8.97
CA VAL A 47 2.74 1.49 -9.90
C VAL A 47 2.13 0.13 -10.22
N VAL A 48 0.86 -0.03 -9.89
CA VAL A 48 0.10 -1.26 -10.18
C VAL A 48 -1.13 -0.87 -10.97
N LYS A 49 -1.24 -1.33 -12.22
CA LYS A 49 -2.39 -1.06 -13.12
C LYS A 49 -2.71 0.45 -13.19
N ASP A 50 -1.67 1.25 -13.46
CA ASP A 50 -1.72 2.71 -13.62
C ASP A 50 -2.13 3.50 -12.37
N LYS A 51 -2.15 2.85 -11.21
CA LYS A 51 -2.34 3.49 -9.92
C LYS A 51 -1.06 3.45 -9.13
N LYS A 52 -0.70 4.60 -8.58
CA LYS A 52 0.41 4.78 -7.66
C LYS A 52 0.00 4.32 -6.26
N ILE A 53 0.85 3.53 -5.62
CA ILE A 53 0.71 3.10 -4.23
C ILE A 53 1.99 3.50 -3.49
N GLU A 54 1.81 4.20 -2.38
CA GLU A 54 2.89 4.57 -1.47
C GLU A 54 3.11 3.43 -0.46
N VAL A 55 4.32 2.90 -0.39
CA VAL A 55 4.71 1.95 0.65
C VAL A 55 5.53 2.73 1.67
N ILE A 56 5.05 2.82 2.91
CA ILE A 56 5.63 3.70 3.93
C ILE A 56 5.80 2.93 5.25
N PRO A 57 6.94 3.07 5.96
CA PRO A 57 7.07 2.55 7.32
C PRO A 57 6.04 3.20 8.25
N VAL A 58 5.38 2.42 9.10
CA VAL A 58 4.33 2.90 10.02
C VAL A 58 4.82 4.11 10.83
N TRP A 59 6.05 4.07 11.33
CA TRP A 59 6.60 5.15 12.15
C TRP A 59 6.78 6.45 11.37
N LYS A 60 7.14 6.40 10.07
CA LYS A 60 7.22 7.61 9.22
C LYS A 60 5.84 8.21 9.01
N TRP A 61 4.86 7.36 8.72
CA TRP A 61 3.48 7.80 8.55
C TRP A 61 2.91 8.45 9.82
N LEU A 62 3.26 7.93 11.01
CA LEU A 62 2.84 8.50 12.29
C LEU A 62 3.50 9.85 12.61
N LEU A 63 4.72 10.08 12.13
CA LEU A 63 5.47 11.33 12.37
C LEU A 63 5.13 12.44 11.37
N ASP A 64 4.57 12.08 10.22
CA ASP A 64 4.11 12.99 9.15
C ASP A 64 2.63 13.40 9.33
N LEU A 65 2.11 13.26 10.56
CA LEU A 65 0.74 13.64 10.96
C LEU A 65 0.62 15.11 11.35
#